data_AF-A0A6V7HS68-F1
#
_entry.id   AF-A0A6V7HS68-F1
#
_cell.length_a   1.000
_cell.length_b   1.000
_cell.length_c   1.000
_cell.angle_alpha   90.00
_cell.angle_beta   90.00
_cell.angle_gamma   90.00
#
_symmetry.space_group_name_H-M   'P 1'
#
loop_
_entity.id
_entity.type
_entity.pdbx_description
1 polymer ?
#
loop_
_entity_poly.entity_id
_entity_poly.type
_entity_poly.pdbx_seq_one_letter_code
_entity_poly.pdbx_strand_id
1 'polypeptide(L)'
;YYRINYDPDNWELIAQALEANPTEFPSPVKASLVDDVLSLAFVGSTSYDIAFRLINYLRNESQPEPWSALMRHAFKLDLVLYDTSVYPNYQ
;
A
#
# COMPACT_ATOMS: atom_id res chain seq x y z
N TYR A 1 -6.77 11.17 -13.84
CA TYR A 1 -6.03 10.60 -12.71
C TYR A 1 -5.01 9.64 -13.30
N TYR A 2 -3.72 9.84 -13.04
CA TYR A 2 -2.63 8.96 -13.47
C TYR A 2 -2.01 8.30 -12.24
N ARG A 3 -1.50 7.07 -12.39
CA ARG A 3 -0.80 6.35 -11.32
C ARG A 3 0.70 6.52 -11.48
N ILE A 4 1.43 6.66 -10.38
CA ILE A 4 2.88 6.83 -10.41
C ILE A 4 3.54 5.52 -9.97
N ASN A 5 4.36 4.93 -10.84
CA ASN A 5 5.19 3.78 -10.50
C ASN A 5 6.62 4.25 -10.22
N TYR A 6 7.04 4.19 -8.96
CA TYR A 6 8.42 4.42 -8.55
C TYR A 6 9.24 3.14 -8.69
N ASP A 7 10.56 3.26 -8.80
CA ASP A 7 11.46 2.12 -8.66
C ASP A 7 11.46 1.58 -7.20
N PRO A 8 11.95 0.35 -6.97
CA PRO A 8 11.97 -0.26 -5.65
C PRO A 8 12.64 0.58 -4.55
N ASP A 9 13.75 1.26 -4.87
CA ASP A 9 14.50 2.05 -3.90
C ASP A 9 13.69 3.27 -3.46
N ASN A 10 13.03 3.93 -4.41
CA ASN A 10 12.14 5.04 -4.11
C ASN A 10 10.90 4.62 -3.32
N TRP A 11 10.31 3.45 -3.60
CA TRP A 11 9.22 2.93 -2.79
C TRP A 11 9.64 2.67 -1.34
N GLU A 12 10.85 2.13 -1.13
CA GLU A 12 11.40 1.92 0.22
C GLU A 12 11.64 3.25 0.94
N LEU A 13 12.19 4.26 0.26
CA LEU A 13 12.35 5.61 0.83
C LEU A 13 11.01 6.23 1.23
N ILE A 14 9.98 6.08 0.40
CA ILE A 14 8.62 6.55 0.70
C ILE A 14 8.08 5.81 1.93
N ALA A 15 8.22 4.48 1.99
CA ALA A 15 7.76 3.69 3.13
C ALA A 15 8.44 4.11 4.44
N GLN A 16 9.76 4.35 4.41
CA GLN A 16 10.51 4.85 5.56
C GLN A 16 10.05 6.24 6.01
N ALA A 17 9.82 7.15 5.06
CA ALA A 17 9.34 8.50 5.38
C ALA A 17 7.93 8.47 5.99
N LEU A 18 7.04 7.65 5.45
CA LEU A 18 5.69 7.45 5.97
C LEU A 18 5.70 6.83 7.37
N GLU A 19 6.59 5.89 7.66
CA GLU A 19 6.72 5.30 9.01
C GLU A 19 7.34 6.27 10.01
N ALA A 20 8.35 7.04 9.59
CA ALA A 20 9.05 7.98 10.46
C ALA A 20 8.13 9.14 10.88
N ASN A 21 7.41 9.73 9.93
CA ASN A 21 6.48 10.82 10.22
C ASN A 21 5.31 10.88 9.23
N PRO A 22 4.20 10.15 9.48
CA PRO A 22 3.02 10.16 8.62
C PRO A 22 2.36 11.54 8.47
N THR A 23 2.66 12.50 9.36
CA THR A 23 2.03 13.83 9.35
C THR A 23 2.70 14.82 8.38
N GLU A 24 3.90 14.51 7.90
CA GLU A 24 4.58 15.32 6.87
C GLU A 24 3.90 15.23 5.51
N PHE A 25 3.18 14.14 5.25
CA PHE A 25 2.47 13.92 4.00
C PHE A 25 0.99 14.29 4.16
N PRO A 26 0.43 15.13 3.25
CA PRO A 26 -1.00 15.40 3.23
C PRO A 26 -1.81 14.11 3.06
N SER A 27 -2.95 14.00 3.74
CA SER A 27 -3.80 12.80 3.68
C SER A 27 -4.14 12.34 2.25
N PRO A 28 -4.50 13.24 1.30
CA PRO A 28 -4.76 12.84 -0.09
C PRO A 28 -3.55 12.23 -0.80
N VAL A 29 -2.34 12.71 -0.50
CA VAL A 29 -1.09 12.18 -1.09
C VAL A 29 -0.85 10.77 -0.60
N LYS A 30 -0.99 10.54 0.72
CA LYS A 30 -0.88 9.22 1.33
C LYS A 30 -1.89 8.23 0.75
N ALA A 31 -3.15 8.66 0.59
CA ALA A 31 -4.18 7.85 -0.04
C ALA A 31 -3.85 7.49 -1.50
N SER A 32 -3.25 8.43 -2.25
CA SER A 32 -2.79 8.17 -3.62
C SER A 32 -1.63 7.17 -3.65
N LEU A 33 -0.66 7.27 -2.73
CA LEU A 33 0.47 6.32 -2.64
C LEU A 33 -0.02 4.89 -2.34
N VAL A 34 -0.95 4.75 -1.41
CA VAL A 34 -1.59 3.46 -1.09
C VAL A 34 -2.37 2.92 -2.30
N ASP A 35 -3.14 3.76 -2.98
CA ASP A 35 -3.90 3.35 -4.16
C ASP A 35 -2.99 2.90 -5.32
N ASP A 36 -1.90 3.64 -5.55
CA ASP A 36 -0.93 3.37 -6.61
C ASP A 36 -0.18 2.08 -6.33
N VAL A 37 0.42 1.92 -5.16
CA VAL A 37 1.25 0.74 -4.86
C VAL A 37 0.43 -0.57 -4.92
N LEU A 38 -0.81 -0.54 -4.41
CA LEU A 38 -1.69 -1.72 -4.43
C LEU A 38 -2.23 -2.02 -5.83
N SER A 39 -2.57 -0.97 -6.59
CA SER A 39 -2.98 -1.14 -8.00
C SER A 39 -1.86 -1.70 -8.86
N LEU A 40 -0.63 -1.23 -8.65
CA LEU A 40 0.56 -1.67 -9.37
C LEU A 40 0.95 -3.09 -9.00
N ALA A 41 0.86 -3.44 -7.71
CA ALA A 41 1.14 -4.81 -7.25
C ALA A 41 0.14 -5.81 -7.84
N PHE A 42 -1.14 -5.43 -7.88
CA PHE A 42 -2.20 -6.27 -8.44
C PHE A 42 -1.98 -6.61 -9.92
N VAL A 43 -1.42 -5.70 -10.72
CA VAL A 43 -1.13 -5.95 -12.15
C VAL A 43 0.29 -6.48 -12.39
N GLY A 44 1.06 -6.74 -11.33
CA GLY A 44 2.44 -7.23 -11.42
C GLY A 44 3.49 -6.19 -11.82
N SER A 45 3.15 -4.89 -11.81
CA SER A 45 4.09 -3.79 -12.12
C SER A 45 5.01 -3.44 -10.95
N THR A 46 4.67 -3.86 -9.74
CA THR A 46 5.53 -3.87 -8.54
C THR A 46 5.25 -5.14 -7.73
N SER A 47 6.08 -5.47 -6.74
CA SER A 47 5.86 -6.66 -5.90
C SER A 47 4.89 -6.37 -4.75
N TYR A 48 4.18 -7.42 -4.30
CA TYR A 48 3.39 -7.34 -3.08
C TYR A 48 4.26 -7.10 -1.84
N ASP A 49 5.53 -7.51 -1.84
CA ASP A 49 6.48 -7.19 -0.76
C ASP A 49 6.63 -5.67 -0.61
N ILE A 50 6.79 -4.93 -1.72
CA ILE A 50 6.86 -3.47 -1.72
C ILE A 50 5.53 -2.86 -1.26
N ALA A 51 4.40 -3.40 -1.74
CA ALA A 51 3.09 -2.90 -1.35
C ALA A 51 2.84 -3.08 0.16
N PHE A 52 3.14 -4.26 0.72
CA PHE A 52 2.99 -4.57 2.14
C PHE A 52 3.95 -3.76 3.00
N ARG A 53 5.20 -3.60 2.55
CA ARG A 53 6.19 -2.72 3.17
C ARG A 53 5.68 -1.29 3.28
N LEU A 54 5.09 -0.76 2.21
CA LEU A 54 4.52 0.58 2.21
C LEU A 54 3.35 0.67 3.16
N ILE A 55 2.30 -0.15 3.02
CA ILE A 55 1.07 -0.02 3.82
C ILE A 55 1.27 -0.33 5.32
N ASN A 56 2.41 -0.89 5.73
CA ASN A 56 2.73 -1.15 7.14
C ASN A 56 2.65 0.13 8.01
N TYR A 57 2.96 1.30 7.42
CA TYR A 57 2.85 2.59 8.12
C TYR A 57 1.41 2.91 8.59
N LEU A 58 0.38 2.32 7.96
CA LEU A 58 -1.03 2.57 8.29
C LEU A 58 -1.34 2.24 9.75
N ARG A 59 -0.56 1.37 10.40
CA ARG A 59 -0.66 1.10 11.85
C ARG A 59 -0.58 2.37 12.71
N ASN A 60 0.10 3.40 12.21
CA ASN A 60 0.25 4.70 12.87
C ASN A 60 -0.56 5.82 12.17
N GLU A 61 -1.40 5.49 11.19
CA GLU A 61 -2.19 6.46 10.44
C GLU A 61 -3.48 6.82 11.18
N SER A 62 -3.68 8.12 11.39
CA SER A 62 -4.88 8.66 12.04
C SER A 62 -5.95 9.13 11.07
N GLN A 63 -5.59 9.39 9.81
CA GLN A 63 -6.51 9.94 8.81
C GLN A 63 -7.27 8.83 8.07
N PRO A 64 -8.57 9.02 7.76
CA PRO A 64 -9.39 7.96 7.18
C PRO A 64 -9.14 7.71 5.68
N GLU A 65 -8.57 8.67 4.94
CA GLU A 65 -8.42 8.55 3.49
C GLU A 65 -7.47 7.43 3.04
N PRO A 66 -6.29 7.23 3.65
CA PRO A 66 -5.40 6.12 3.30
C PRO A 66 -5.99 4.75 3.67
N TRP A 67 -6.69 4.65 4.82
CA TRP A 67 -7.46 3.45 5.19
C TRP A 67 -8.56 3.15 4.16
N SER A 68 -9.28 4.18 3.71
CA SER A 68 -10.28 4.05 2.65
C SER A 68 -9.66 3.57 1.34
N ALA A 69 -8.43 3.99 1.02
CA ALA A 69 -7.69 3.50 -0.14
C ALA A 69 -7.37 2.00 -0.01
N LEU A 70 -6.82 1.57 1.13
CA LEU A 70 -6.56 0.15 1.39
C LEU A 70 -7.84 -0.69 1.27
N MET A 71 -8.95 -0.24 1.86
CA MET A 71 -10.23 -0.97 1.84
C MET A 71 -10.77 -1.20 0.43
N ARG A 72 -10.53 -0.29 -0.53
CA ARG A 72 -10.91 -0.49 -1.94
C ARG A 72 -10.16 -1.65 -2.61
N HIS A 73 -8.99 -2.00 -2.09
CA HIS A 73 -8.16 -3.10 -2.61
C HIS A 73 -8.27 -4.37 -1.76
N ALA A 74 -8.88 -4.32 -0.57
CA ALA A 74 -8.99 -5.45 0.35
C ALA A 74 -9.63 -6.69 -0.28
N PHE A 75 -10.72 -6.53 -1.04
CA PHE A 75 -11.35 -7.66 -1.74
C PHE A 75 -10.43 -8.31 -2.80
N LYS A 76 -9.62 -7.50 -3.49
CA LYS A 76 -8.67 -8.01 -4.49
C LYS A 76 -7.51 -8.73 -3.81
N LEU A 77 -7.03 -8.20 -2.69
CA LEU A 77 -6.02 -8.85 -1.84
C LEU A 77 -6.52 -10.21 -1.36
N ASP A 78 -7.74 -10.27 -0.85
CA ASP A 78 -8.38 -11.51 -0.41
C ASP A 78 -8.48 -12.54 -1.55
N LEU A 79 -8.89 -12.09 -2.74
CA LEU A 79 -8.96 -12.92 -3.94
C LEU A 79 -7.59 -13.47 -4.36
N VAL A 80 -6.55 -12.63 -4.37
CA VAL A 80 -5.19 -13.02 -4.79
C VAL A 80 -4.55 -13.94 -3.75
N LEU A 81 -4.81 -13.70 -2.46
CA LEU A 81 -4.24 -14.50 -1.38
C LEU A 81 -4.95 -15.84 -1.21
N TYR A 82 -6.26 -15.93 -1.49
CA TYR A 82 -7.08 -17.15 -1.33
C TYR A 82 -6.48 -18.38 -2.03
N ASP A 83 -5.88 -18.19 -3.21
CA ASP A 83 -5.27 -19.28 -3.99
C ASP A 83 -3.80 -19.56 -3.61
N THR A 84 -3.28 -18.85 -2.61
CA THR A 84 -1.89 -19.00 -2.15
C THR A 84 -1.81 -19.80 -0.85
N SER A 85 -0.70 -20.55 -0.71
CA SER A 85 -0.36 -21.24 0.54
C SER A 85 -0.18 -20.32 1.76
N VAL A 86 -0.14 -19.00 1.56
CA VAL A 86 0.04 -17.98 2.60
C VAL A 86 -1.28 -17.53 3.22
N TYR A 87 -2.43 -17.83 2.59
CA TYR A 87 -3.76 -17.42 3.06
C TYR A 87 -4.04 -17.70 4.56
N PRO A 88 -3.66 -18.86 5.15
CA PRO A 88 -3.91 -19.11 6.57
C PRO A 88 -3.17 -18.17 7.53
N ASN A 89 -2.08 -17.52 7.10
CA ASN A 89 -1.31 -16.59 7.94
C ASN A 89 -1.86 -15.15 7.90
N TYR A 90 -2.86 -14.88 7.07
CA TYR A 90 -3.50 -13.57 6.90
C TYR A 90 -4.75 -13.39 7.76
N GLN A 91 -5.37 -14.48 8.24
CA GLN A 91 -6.60 -14.46 9.08
C GLN A 91 -6.34 -14.11 10.55
#